data_AF-A0A660PLJ9-F1
#
_entry.id   AF-A0A660PLJ9-F1
#
_cell.length_a   1.000
_cell.length_b   1.000
_cell.length_c   1.000
_cell.angle_alpha   90.00
_cell.angle_beta   90.00
_cell.angle_gamma   90.00
#
_symmetry.space_group_name_H-M   'P 1'
#
loop_
_entity.id
_entity.type
_entity.pdbx_description
1 polymer ?
#
loop_
_entity_poly.entity_id
_entity_poly.type
_entity_poly.pdbx_seq_one_letter_code
_entity_poly.pdbx_strand_id
1 'polypeptide(L)'
;PGVDVDLFLTDGEDWGKPGDLPYYCLGAKEFARRGIKGKYEFGILLDMIGDEYQKIYREVYSERFAKEYNDMVWRVAKELNINTFIDTVKATVYDDHLALNAGGVPTIDIIDFDYPYWHTEFDTPDKCSAQSLDNVGRVVLEIIYNQSIWPN
;
A
#
# COMPACT_ATOMS: atom_id res chain seq x y z
N PRO A 1 10.28 5.27 -16.79
CA PRO A 1 9.64 3.95 -16.97
C PRO A 1 8.98 3.87 -18.35
N GLY A 2 8.71 2.67 -18.87
CA GLY A 2 8.02 2.48 -20.15
C GLY A 2 6.49 2.40 -20.04
N VAL A 3 5.92 2.79 -18.90
CA VAL A 3 4.48 2.78 -18.58
C VAL A 3 4.07 4.14 -18.05
N ASP A 4 2.78 4.43 -18.18
CA ASP A 4 2.15 5.55 -17.50
C ASP A 4 2.00 5.24 -16.00
N VAL A 5 2.31 6.22 -15.16
CA VAL A 5 2.23 6.13 -13.71
C VAL A 5 1.47 7.34 -13.18
N ASP A 6 0.35 7.09 -12.52
CA ASP A 6 -0.42 8.11 -11.82
C ASP A 6 -0.10 8.07 -10.33
N LEU A 7 0.29 9.21 -9.76
CA LEU A 7 0.38 9.39 -8.31
C LEU A 7 -0.96 9.93 -7.81
N PHE A 8 -1.70 9.08 -7.10
CA PHE A 8 -3.00 9.44 -6.53
C PHE A 8 -2.85 9.69 -5.03
N LEU A 9 -2.95 10.96 -4.63
CA LEU A 9 -2.97 11.38 -3.22
C LEU A 9 -4.44 11.47 -2.79
N THR A 10 -4.86 10.53 -1.95
CA THR A 10 -6.24 10.45 -1.45
C THR A 10 -6.48 11.51 -0.36
N ASP A 11 -7.72 11.98 -0.30
CA ASP A 11 -8.18 12.94 0.71
C ASP A 11 -9.33 12.32 1.52
N GLY A 12 -9.48 12.75 2.78
CA GLY A 12 -10.49 12.23 3.69
C GLY A 12 -10.38 10.73 3.99
N GLU A 13 -9.16 10.19 3.96
CA GLU A 13 -8.89 8.80 4.38
C GLU A 13 -9.16 8.66 5.88
N ASP A 14 -8.45 9.42 6.72
CA ASP A 14 -8.54 9.33 8.19
C ASP A 14 -9.54 10.31 8.83
N TRP A 15 -10.65 10.63 8.14
CA TRP A 15 -11.67 11.54 8.70
C TRP A 15 -12.62 10.87 9.69
N GLY A 16 -12.71 9.54 9.62
CA GLY A 16 -13.63 8.77 10.43
C GLY A 16 -13.31 8.79 11.92
N LYS A 17 -14.27 8.31 12.72
CA LYS A 17 -14.04 8.03 14.15
C LYS A 17 -13.90 6.52 14.33
N PRO A 18 -13.19 6.05 15.38
CA PRO A 18 -13.11 4.63 15.67
C PRO A 18 -14.50 3.96 15.69
N GLY A 19 -14.68 2.95 14.83
CA GLY A 19 -15.94 2.23 14.65
C GLY A 19 -16.90 2.79 13.59
N ASP A 20 -16.57 3.94 12.97
CA ASP A 20 -17.39 4.61 11.97
C ASP A 20 -16.80 4.48 10.55
N LEU A 21 -16.59 3.22 10.14
CA LEU A 21 -15.99 2.82 8.85
C LEU A 21 -16.52 3.55 7.60
N PRO A 22 -17.82 3.93 7.49
CA PRO A 22 -18.30 4.68 6.34
C PRO A 22 -17.58 6.01 6.09
N TYR A 23 -17.02 6.66 7.12
CA TYR A 23 -16.35 7.95 7.03
C TYR A 23 -14.83 7.90 6.80
N TYR A 24 -14.27 6.70 6.67
CA TYR A 24 -12.88 6.54 6.22
C TYR A 24 -12.80 6.46 4.69
N CYS A 25 -11.60 6.62 4.12
CA CYS A 25 -11.29 6.37 2.71
C CYS A 25 -12.21 7.13 1.72
N LEU A 26 -12.66 8.34 2.07
CA LEU A 26 -13.70 9.05 1.31
C LEU A 26 -13.27 9.39 -0.12
N GLY A 27 -12.02 9.84 -0.28
CA GLY A 27 -11.42 10.18 -1.56
C GLY A 27 -11.30 8.95 -2.48
N ALA A 28 -10.80 7.82 -1.97
CA ALA A 28 -10.71 6.60 -2.76
C ALA A 28 -12.09 6.04 -3.14
N LYS A 29 -13.07 6.09 -2.24
CA LYS A 29 -14.47 5.72 -2.53
C LYS A 29 -15.04 6.54 -3.69
N GLU A 30 -14.87 7.87 -3.65
CA GLU A 30 -15.34 8.74 -4.73
C GLU A 30 -14.58 8.52 -6.03
N PHE A 31 -13.27 8.29 -5.98
CA PHE A 31 -12.46 7.99 -7.16
C PHE A 31 -12.93 6.69 -7.83
N ALA A 32 -13.09 5.61 -7.06
CA ALA A 32 -13.60 4.34 -7.57
C ALA A 32 -15.01 4.48 -8.18
N ARG A 33 -15.90 5.26 -7.53
CA ARG A 33 -17.27 5.52 -8.01
C ARG A 33 -17.31 6.20 -9.38
N ARG A 34 -16.27 6.96 -9.75
CA ARG A 34 -16.16 7.62 -11.08
C ARG A 34 -15.81 6.67 -12.22
N GLY A 35 -15.63 5.38 -11.94
CA GLY A 35 -15.37 4.34 -12.93
C GLY A 35 -13.90 4.28 -13.32
N ILE A 36 -13.18 3.38 -12.66
CA ILE A 36 -11.73 3.18 -12.84
C ILE A 36 -11.37 1.83 -13.47
N LYS A 37 -12.32 0.90 -13.55
CA LYS A 37 -12.12 -0.43 -14.12
C LYS A 37 -11.56 -0.35 -15.55
N GLY A 38 -10.48 -1.07 -15.80
CA GLY A 38 -9.82 -1.15 -17.10
C GLY A 38 -9.04 0.12 -17.50
N LYS A 39 -8.93 1.12 -16.60
CA LYS A 39 -8.04 2.27 -16.79
C LYS A 39 -6.66 2.06 -16.16
N TYR A 40 -6.58 1.18 -15.16
CA TYR A 40 -5.38 0.86 -14.40
C TYR A 40 -5.21 -0.65 -14.36
N GLU A 41 -3.96 -1.09 -14.51
CA GLU A 41 -3.60 -2.50 -14.41
C GLU A 41 -3.66 -2.97 -12.95
N PHE A 42 -3.04 -2.20 -12.06
CA PHE A 42 -3.06 -2.41 -10.62
C PHE A 42 -2.76 -1.10 -9.86
N GLY A 43 -2.90 -1.14 -8.54
CA GLY A 43 -2.43 -0.09 -7.64
C GLY A 43 -1.55 -0.65 -6.52
N ILE A 44 -0.70 0.21 -5.98
CA ILE A 44 0.06 -0.04 -4.74
C ILE A 44 -0.22 1.16 -3.83
N LEU A 45 -0.96 0.92 -2.75
CA LEU A 45 -1.13 1.88 -1.66
C LEU A 45 0.10 1.83 -0.75
N LEU A 46 0.57 3.00 -0.34
CA LEU A 46 1.65 3.17 0.63
C LEU A 46 1.06 3.90 1.83
N ASP A 47 0.93 3.20 2.96
CA ASP A 47 0.45 3.79 4.20
C ASP A 47 1.42 3.51 5.36
N MET A 48 1.66 4.51 6.22
CA MET A 48 2.54 4.41 7.39
C MET A 48 3.93 3.78 7.11
N ILE A 49 4.53 4.09 5.97
CA ILE A 49 5.79 3.45 5.53
C ILE A 49 7.08 4.04 6.14
N GLY A 50 6.96 4.91 7.15
CA GLY A 50 8.07 5.74 7.64
C GLY A 50 8.89 5.15 8.79
N ASP A 51 8.33 4.23 9.59
CA ASP A 51 8.87 3.83 10.90
C ASP A 51 10.36 3.41 10.86
N GLU A 52 11.15 3.84 11.85
CA GLU A 52 12.57 3.49 11.97
C GLU A 52 12.79 1.98 12.16
N TYR A 53 11.88 1.30 12.86
CA TYR A 53 11.97 -0.14 13.15
C TYR A 53 11.00 -0.98 12.30
N GLN A 54 10.65 -0.43 11.13
CA GLN A 54 9.57 -0.90 10.28
C GLN A 54 9.61 -2.39 9.95
N LYS A 55 8.44 -3.02 10.06
CA LYS A 55 8.17 -4.38 9.54
C LYS A 55 6.88 -4.40 8.75
N ILE A 56 7.02 -4.59 7.45
CA ILE A 56 5.87 -4.68 6.54
C ILE A 56 5.53 -6.15 6.36
N TYR A 57 4.31 -6.52 6.72
CA TYR A 57 3.76 -7.87 6.54
C TYR A 57 2.72 -7.85 5.42
N ARG A 58 2.36 -9.03 4.90
CA ARG A 58 1.30 -9.12 3.88
C ARG A 58 -0.05 -8.80 4.51
N GLU A 59 -0.72 -7.80 3.99
CA GLU A 59 -2.09 -7.45 4.35
C GLU A 59 -3.07 -8.50 3.78
N VAL A 60 -4.05 -8.90 4.59
CA VAL A 60 -4.95 -10.03 4.29
C VAL A 60 -5.84 -9.78 3.07
N TYR A 61 -6.35 -8.56 2.87
CA TYR A 61 -7.17 -8.24 1.71
C TYR A 61 -6.35 -8.09 0.44
N SER A 62 -5.13 -7.56 0.53
CA SER A 62 -4.15 -7.55 -0.56
C SER A 62 -3.83 -8.96 -1.03
N GLU A 63 -3.55 -9.86 -0.08
CA GLU A 63 -3.32 -11.28 -0.36
C GLU A 63 -4.56 -11.98 -0.95
N ARG A 64 -5.76 -11.52 -0.59
CA ARG A 64 -7.02 -12.13 -1.07
C ARG A 64 -7.45 -11.62 -2.44
N PHE A 65 -7.34 -10.32 -2.69
CA PHE A 65 -7.96 -9.66 -3.84
C PHE A 65 -6.95 -9.27 -4.93
N ALA A 66 -5.67 -9.15 -4.59
CA ALA A 66 -4.60 -8.76 -5.50
C ALA A 66 -3.35 -9.64 -5.32
N LYS A 67 -3.56 -10.95 -5.11
CA LYS A 67 -2.51 -11.91 -4.74
C LYS A 67 -1.28 -11.86 -5.63
N GLU A 68 -1.45 -11.85 -6.95
CA GLU A 68 -0.34 -11.91 -7.90
C GLU A 68 0.53 -10.65 -7.82
N TYR A 69 -0.09 -9.49 -7.59
CA TYR A 69 0.61 -8.23 -7.34
C TYR A 69 1.26 -8.19 -5.96
N ASN A 70 0.63 -8.80 -4.95
CA ASN A 70 1.23 -8.95 -3.63
C ASN A 70 2.49 -9.85 -3.69
N ASP A 71 2.41 -10.97 -4.40
CA ASP A 71 3.54 -11.87 -4.62
C ASP A 71 4.68 -11.18 -5.39
N MET A 72 4.35 -10.33 -6.37
CA MET A 72 5.34 -9.52 -7.09
C MET A 72 6.11 -8.60 -6.13
N VAL A 73 5.44 -7.86 -5.26
CA VAL A 73 6.08 -6.92 -4.33
C VAL A 73 7.04 -7.63 -3.38
N TRP A 74 6.60 -8.73 -2.77
CA TRP A 74 7.45 -9.50 -1.85
C TRP A 74 8.61 -10.19 -2.57
N ARG A 75 8.40 -10.66 -3.81
CA ARG A 75 9.49 -11.21 -4.62
C ARG A 75 10.55 -10.15 -4.92
N VAL A 76 10.14 -8.94 -5.33
CA VAL A 76 11.06 -7.82 -5.60
C VAL A 76 11.83 -7.44 -4.33
N ALA A 77 11.16 -7.31 -3.19
CA ALA A 77 11.82 -7.01 -1.93
C ALA A 77 12.89 -8.07 -1.58
N LYS A 78 12.58 -9.35 -1.79
CA LYS A 78 13.52 -10.46 -1.62
C LYS A 78 14.71 -10.39 -2.57
N GLU A 79 14.47 -10.13 -3.86
CA GLU A 79 15.53 -9.99 -4.89
C GLU A 79 16.48 -8.83 -4.58
N LEU A 80 15.95 -7.74 -4.01
CA LEU A 80 16.72 -6.57 -3.56
C LEU A 80 17.40 -6.75 -2.19
N ASN A 81 17.22 -7.91 -1.54
CA ASN A 81 17.71 -8.22 -0.18
C ASN A 81 17.19 -7.25 0.91
N ILE A 82 15.94 -6.81 0.79
CA ILE A 82 15.29 -5.91 1.75
C ILE A 82 14.51 -6.74 2.77
N ASN A 83 15.05 -6.82 3.99
CA ASN A 83 14.51 -7.70 5.05
C ASN A 83 13.33 -7.10 5.84
N THR A 84 12.97 -5.84 5.60
CA THR A 84 11.81 -5.17 6.22
C THR A 84 10.48 -5.77 5.74
N PHE A 85 10.45 -6.34 4.53
CA PHE A 85 9.29 -7.04 3.99
C PHE A 85 9.27 -8.48 4.49
N ILE A 86 8.39 -8.75 5.45
CA ILE A 86 8.23 -10.06 6.07
C ILE A 86 7.22 -10.88 5.27
N ASP A 87 7.66 -11.98 4.66
CA ASP A 87 6.85 -12.84 3.80
C ASP A 87 5.89 -13.72 4.61
N THR A 88 4.95 -13.08 5.31
CA THR A 88 3.95 -13.71 6.17
C THR A 88 2.71 -12.83 6.22
N VAL A 89 1.54 -13.45 6.03
CA VAL A 89 0.23 -12.80 6.16
C VAL A 89 -0.07 -12.54 7.63
N LYS A 90 -0.47 -11.31 7.97
CA LYS A 90 -0.62 -10.90 9.38
C LYS A 90 -1.98 -10.33 9.75
N ALA A 91 -2.35 -9.18 9.20
CA ALA A 91 -3.52 -8.42 9.65
C ALA A 91 -4.41 -8.01 8.47
N THR A 92 -5.69 -7.76 8.78
CA THR A 92 -6.65 -7.10 7.90
C THR A 92 -6.66 -5.61 8.21
N VAL A 93 -6.61 -4.76 7.19
CA VAL A 93 -6.79 -3.31 7.34
C VAL A 93 -7.87 -2.82 6.39
N TYR A 94 -8.74 -1.94 6.88
CA TYR A 94 -9.70 -1.24 6.05
C TYR A 94 -9.05 0.06 5.59
N ASP A 95 -8.67 0.11 4.32
CA ASP A 95 -7.95 1.24 3.73
C ASP A 95 -8.39 1.49 2.27
N ASP A 96 -7.84 2.54 1.65
CA ASP A 96 -8.16 3.04 0.32
C ASP A 96 -8.06 1.96 -0.77
N HIS A 97 -7.16 0.97 -0.62
CA HIS A 97 -7.01 -0.13 -1.57
C HIS A 97 -8.29 -0.94 -1.72
N LEU A 98 -9.10 -1.07 -0.66
CA LEU A 98 -10.37 -1.80 -0.72
C LEU A 98 -11.38 -1.12 -1.64
N ALA A 99 -11.41 0.22 -1.66
CA ALA A 99 -12.28 0.97 -2.56
C ALA A 99 -11.85 0.77 -4.03
N LEU A 100 -10.56 0.78 -4.31
CA LEU A 100 -10.03 0.55 -5.66
C LEU A 100 -10.27 -0.90 -6.13
N ASN A 101 -10.06 -1.89 -5.24
CA ASN A 101 -10.40 -3.28 -5.49
C ASN A 101 -11.89 -3.43 -5.84
N ALA A 102 -12.79 -2.79 -5.08
CA ALA A 102 -14.23 -2.78 -5.39
C ALA A 102 -14.55 -2.06 -6.71
N GLY A 103 -13.74 -1.05 -7.08
CA GLY A 103 -13.78 -0.36 -8.37
C GLY A 103 -13.24 -1.19 -9.55
N GLY A 104 -12.72 -2.40 -9.29
CA GLY A 104 -12.22 -3.33 -10.29
C GLY A 104 -10.76 -3.12 -10.68
N VAL A 105 -9.96 -2.46 -9.84
CA VAL A 105 -8.51 -2.33 -9.99
C VAL A 105 -7.82 -3.10 -8.86
N PRO A 106 -7.09 -4.19 -9.15
CA PRO A 106 -6.40 -4.96 -8.12
C PRO A 106 -5.38 -4.07 -7.44
N THR A 107 -5.55 -3.82 -6.14
CA THR A 107 -4.72 -2.87 -5.39
C THR A 107 -4.25 -3.53 -4.10
N ILE A 108 -2.95 -3.48 -3.86
CA ILE A 108 -2.37 -3.93 -2.59
C ILE A 108 -2.10 -2.76 -1.65
N ASP A 109 -1.86 -3.07 -0.39
CA ASP A 109 -1.47 -2.13 0.65
C ASP A 109 -0.12 -2.54 1.27
N ILE A 110 0.83 -1.59 1.27
CA ILE A 110 2.14 -1.68 1.92
C ILE A 110 2.06 -0.80 3.17
N ILE A 111 1.84 -1.46 4.31
CA ILE A 111 1.58 -0.82 5.60
C ILE A 111 2.33 -1.52 6.75
N ASP A 112 2.70 -0.74 7.77
CA ASP A 112 3.20 -1.24 9.04
C ASP A 112 2.07 -1.42 10.07
N PHE A 113 1.86 -2.65 10.55
CA PHE A 113 0.83 -2.97 11.53
C PHE A 113 1.23 -2.77 13.00
N ASP A 114 2.53 -2.66 13.28
CA ASP A 114 3.08 -2.66 14.64
C ASP A 114 3.57 -1.26 15.08
N TYR A 115 3.15 -0.21 14.38
CA TYR A 115 3.56 1.17 14.69
C TYR A 115 2.83 1.71 15.94
N PRO A 116 3.53 1.93 17.07
CA PRO A 116 2.88 2.23 18.34
C PRO A 116 2.39 3.68 18.46
N TYR A 117 2.81 4.57 17.56
CA TYR A 117 2.48 5.99 17.62
C TYR A 117 1.27 6.37 16.75
N TRP A 118 0.68 5.40 16.05
CA TRP A 118 -0.52 5.60 15.22
C TRP A 118 -1.66 6.28 15.98
N HIS A 119 -2.22 7.33 15.39
CA HIS A 119 -3.28 8.17 15.98
C HIS A 119 -2.92 8.77 17.35
N THR A 120 -1.64 9.08 17.55
CA THR A 120 -1.17 9.80 18.75
C THR A 120 -0.48 11.11 18.37
N GLU A 121 -0.32 12.00 19.34
CA GLU A 121 0.48 13.23 19.18
C GLU A 121 1.98 12.96 18.96
N PHE A 122 2.42 11.70 19.11
CA PHE A 122 3.80 11.26 18.91
C PHE A 122 4.06 10.70 17.51
N ASP A 123 3.04 10.70 16.63
CA ASP A 123 3.25 10.41 15.22
C ASP A 123 3.91 11.61 14.53
N THR A 124 5.22 11.71 14.73
CA THR A 124 6.04 12.85 14.33
C THR A 124 7.25 12.40 13.51
N PRO A 125 7.81 13.27 12.64
CA PRO A 125 8.90 12.88 11.73
C PRO A 125 10.17 12.32 12.39
N ASP A 126 10.40 12.52 13.68
CA ASP A 126 11.52 11.92 14.42
C ASP A 126 11.37 10.40 14.62
N LYS A 127 10.21 9.81 14.29
CA LYS A 127 10.02 8.35 14.21
C LYS A 127 10.32 7.79 12.83
N CYS A 128 10.53 8.66 11.84
CA CYS A 128 10.78 8.25 10.48
C CYS A 128 12.26 7.97 10.21
N SER A 129 12.53 6.98 9.36
CA SER A 129 13.88 6.68 8.89
C SER A 129 13.99 6.80 7.37
N ALA A 130 15.05 7.47 6.92
CA ALA A 130 15.41 7.51 5.51
C ALA A 130 15.64 6.11 4.92
N GLN A 131 16.13 5.16 5.73
CA GLN A 131 16.36 3.78 5.28
C GLN A 131 15.04 3.03 5.04
N SER A 132 14.02 3.26 5.87
CA SER A 132 12.69 2.65 5.71
C SER A 132 12.00 3.16 4.44
N LEU A 133 12.05 4.48 4.23
CA LEU A 133 11.55 5.10 3.00
C LEU A 133 12.33 4.64 1.76
N ASP A 134 13.66 4.51 1.84
CA ASP A 134 14.49 3.98 0.75
C ASP A 134 14.12 2.52 0.41
N ASN A 135 13.91 1.68 1.42
CA ASN A 135 13.52 0.28 1.23
C ASN A 135 12.21 0.18 0.43
N VAL A 136 11.16 0.88 0.85
CA VAL A 136 9.87 0.87 0.14
C VAL A 136 10.01 1.50 -1.26
N GLY A 137 10.69 2.65 -1.35
CA GLY A 137 10.91 3.35 -2.61
C GLY A 137 11.62 2.48 -3.66
N ARG A 138 12.67 1.73 -3.26
CA ARG A 138 13.40 0.85 -4.17
C ARG A 138 12.55 -0.31 -4.69
N VAL A 139 11.69 -0.89 -3.86
CA VAL A 139 10.75 -1.95 -4.29
C VAL A 139 9.76 -1.41 -5.31
N VAL A 140 9.12 -0.27 -5.01
CA VAL A 140 8.14 0.36 -5.90
C VAL A 140 8.80 0.80 -7.21
N LEU A 141 10.00 1.38 -7.16
CA LEU A 141 10.74 1.80 -8.36
C LEU A 141 11.12 0.60 -9.24
N GLU A 142 11.60 -0.51 -8.67
CA GLU A 142 11.91 -1.71 -9.45
C GLU A 142 10.66 -2.20 -10.20
N ILE A 143 9.51 -2.24 -9.54
CA ILE A 143 8.23 -2.61 -10.17
C ILE A 143 7.85 -1.67 -11.31
N ILE A 144 7.93 -0.36 -11.09
CA ILE A 144 7.56 0.65 -12.09
C ILE A 144 8.49 0.61 -13.32
N TYR A 145 9.78 0.38 -13.12
CA TYR A 145 10.77 0.41 -14.19
C TYR A 145 10.95 -0.93 -14.90
N ASN A 146 10.55 -2.04 -14.29
CA ASN A 146 10.73 -3.40 -14.81
C ASN A 146 9.40 -4.14 -15.02
N GLN A 147 8.64 -3.74 -16.03
CA GLN A 147 7.34 -4.35 -16.37
C GLN A 147 7.40 -5.85 -16.67
N SER A 148 8.57 -6.40 -17.00
CA SER A 148 8.71 -7.83 -17.28
C SER A 148 8.40 -8.73 -16.10
N ILE A 149 8.31 -8.16 -14.89
CA ILE A 149 8.02 -8.87 -13.65
C ILE A 149 6.54 -8.82 -13.26
N TRP A 150 5.71 -8.07 -14.00
CA TRP A 150 4.29 -7.93 -13.73
C TRP A 150 3.56 -9.26 -14.02
N PRO A 151 2.46 -9.56 -13.30
CA PRO A 151 1.57 -10.67 -13.65
C PRO A 151 1.05 -10.54 -15.09
N ASN A 152 0.71 -11.68 -15.72
CA ASN A 152 0.18 -11.75 -17.09
C ASN A 152 -1.34 -11.62 -17.12
#